data_AF-A0A9D0ZUT9-F1
#
_entry.id   AF-A0A9D0ZUT9-F1
#
_cell.length_a   1.000
_cell.length_b   1.000
_cell.length_c   1.000
_cell.angle_alpha   90.00
_cell.angle_beta   90.00
_cell.angle_gamma   90.00
#
_symmetry.space_group_name_H-M   'P 1'
#
loop_
_entity.id
_entity.type
_entity.pdbx_description
1 polymer ?
#
loop_
_entity_poly.entity_id
_entity_poly.type
_entity_poly.pdbx_seq_one_letter_code
_entity_poly.pdbx_strand_id
1 'polypeptide(L)'
;MKEFWRDNARFADLFNAALFQGKNIIRPEELEESDTDISSILKLGSHMETVQKILDVIKKSSNGVEFVILGLENQQHVHFGMPLRLMVGDAFGYLKEYQEVAKRNKEEGHWDGSEEFLSGFRREDRLHPMVTLCVYYGEREWDGPFSLMDMLKIPEELKPVVNDYKMNLIQVRDSEQLQFHNTDVQTVFEICRNIYKKNYEEIANVYQSKEIDSELGLVIGAITDSPKLVDQALERKGGRMNMCRALEELEKEGIKKGIKEGIKEGIKEGIVNGKILARYEDGMTPEEIAGKMGLSVKQVEKILEENNVLEMVQH
;
A
#
# COMPACT_ATOMS: atom_id res chain seq x y z
N MET A 1 5.72 6.84 -5.12
CA MET A 1 5.23 5.58 -5.72
C MET A 1 5.05 5.70 -7.23
N LYS A 2 4.13 6.52 -7.75
CA LYS A 2 3.90 6.63 -9.20
C LYS A 2 5.16 6.91 -10.03
N GLU A 3 5.96 7.91 -9.66
CA GLU A 3 7.18 8.29 -10.40
C GLU A 3 8.22 7.16 -10.44
N PHE A 4 8.36 6.39 -9.35
CA PHE A 4 9.29 5.26 -9.29
C PHE A 4 8.99 4.20 -10.36
N TRP A 5 7.70 3.96 -10.65
CA TRP A 5 7.23 2.99 -11.64
C TRP A 5 7.07 3.55 -13.05
N ARG A 6 7.27 4.85 -13.27
CA ARG A 6 7.36 5.41 -14.63
C ARG A 6 8.60 4.94 -15.36
N ASP A 7 9.68 4.61 -14.66
CA ASP A 7 10.86 3.99 -15.26
C ASP A 7 10.50 2.64 -15.90
N ASN A 8 10.87 2.45 -17.17
CA ASN A 8 10.53 1.25 -17.93
C ASN A 8 11.26 0.01 -17.42
N ALA A 9 12.51 0.14 -16.96
CA ALA A 9 13.28 -0.99 -16.47
C ALA A 9 12.71 -1.52 -15.15
N ARG A 10 12.37 -0.61 -14.22
CA ARG A 10 11.72 -0.97 -12.95
C ARG A 10 10.33 -1.58 -13.17
N PHE A 11 9.53 -0.99 -14.07
CA PHE A 11 8.19 -1.50 -14.39
C PHE A 11 8.23 -2.89 -15.04
N ALA A 12 9.07 -3.08 -16.05
CA ALA A 12 9.21 -4.37 -16.73
C ALA A 12 9.65 -5.47 -15.76
N ASP A 13 10.64 -5.17 -14.91
CA ASP A 13 11.16 -6.13 -13.92
C ASP A 13 10.10 -6.55 -12.91
N LEU A 14 9.26 -5.61 -12.46
CA LEU A 14 8.13 -5.89 -11.57
C LEU A 14 7.16 -6.92 -12.19
N PHE A 15 6.74 -6.68 -13.44
CA PHE A 15 5.81 -7.58 -14.13
C PHE A 15 6.45 -8.94 -14.45
N ASN A 16 7.73 -8.95 -14.85
CA ASN A 16 8.49 -10.17 -15.09
C ASN A 16 8.62 -11.02 -13.82
N ALA A 17 8.94 -10.39 -12.69
CA ALA A 17 8.99 -11.07 -11.40
C ALA A 17 7.62 -11.62 -10.99
N ALA A 18 6.56 -10.80 -11.10
CA ALA A 18 5.23 -11.14 -10.61
C ALA A 18 4.51 -12.19 -11.47
N LEU A 19 4.57 -12.07 -12.80
CA LEU A 19 3.75 -12.87 -13.71
C LEU A 19 4.53 -13.95 -14.45
N PHE A 20 5.84 -13.78 -14.60
CA PHE A 20 6.68 -14.64 -15.43
C PHE A 20 7.83 -15.31 -14.67
N GLN A 21 7.76 -15.34 -13.33
CA GLN A 21 8.76 -15.98 -12.46
C GLN A 21 10.18 -15.46 -12.73
N GLY A 22 10.31 -14.15 -12.94
CA GLY A 22 11.59 -13.47 -13.22
C GLY A 22 12.07 -13.59 -14.67
N LYS A 23 11.40 -14.35 -15.54
CA LYS A 23 11.80 -14.42 -16.96
C LYS A 23 11.59 -13.07 -17.63
N ASN A 24 12.60 -12.61 -18.37
CA ASN A 24 12.57 -11.32 -19.08
C ASN A 24 11.70 -11.40 -20.35
N ILE A 25 10.38 -11.40 -20.15
CA ILE A 25 9.37 -11.46 -21.21
C ILE A 25 8.99 -10.04 -21.64
N ILE A 26 8.66 -9.17 -20.69
CA ILE A 26 8.38 -7.76 -20.93
C ILE A 26 9.71 -7.02 -21.02
N ARG A 27 9.98 -6.37 -22.14
CA ARG A 27 11.22 -5.65 -22.38
C ARG A 27 11.06 -4.14 -22.14
N PRO A 28 11.94 -3.50 -21.36
CA PRO A 28 11.85 -2.06 -21.07
C PRO A 28 11.79 -1.17 -22.31
N GLU A 29 12.48 -1.55 -23.38
CA GLU A 29 12.60 -0.78 -24.61
C GLU A 29 11.33 -0.81 -25.46
N GLU A 30 10.47 -1.80 -25.22
CA GLU A 30 9.21 -2.03 -25.96
C GLU A 30 8.00 -1.43 -25.22
N LEU A 31 8.23 -0.77 -24.06
CA LEU A 31 7.20 -0.15 -23.23
C LEU A 31 6.99 1.33 -23.55
N GLU A 32 5.74 1.69 -23.85
CA GLU A 32 5.31 3.07 -24.05
C GLU A 32 4.29 3.48 -22.98
N GLU A 33 4.52 4.62 -22.31
CA GLU A 33 3.57 5.14 -21.32
C GLU A 33 2.25 5.53 -22.02
N SER A 34 1.14 5.09 -21.45
CA SER A 34 -0.20 5.39 -21.93
C SER A 34 -0.99 6.23 -20.94
N ASP A 35 -1.95 6.98 -21.45
CA ASP A 35 -2.77 7.87 -20.65
C ASP A 35 -3.67 7.11 -19.66
N THR A 36 -3.45 7.36 -18.38
CA THR A 36 -4.21 6.83 -17.23
C THR A 36 -5.57 7.50 -17.03
N ASP A 37 -5.83 8.61 -17.71
CA ASP A 37 -7.09 9.34 -17.61
C ASP A 37 -8.17 8.66 -18.46
N ILE A 38 -9.28 8.34 -17.81
CA ILE A 38 -10.49 7.78 -18.43
C ILE A 38 -11.71 8.71 -18.26
N SER A 39 -11.49 9.92 -17.75
CA SER A 39 -12.55 10.93 -17.53
C SER A 39 -13.31 11.30 -18.81
N SER A 40 -12.66 11.18 -19.97
CA SER A 40 -13.26 11.37 -21.28
C SER A 40 -14.40 10.37 -21.57
N ILE A 41 -14.33 9.17 -21.02
CA ILE A 41 -15.31 8.07 -21.17
C ILE A 41 -16.46 8.25 -20.19
N LEU A 42 -16.18 8.79 -19.00
CA LEU A 42 -17.12 8.93 -17.88
C LEU A 42 -18.08 10.13 -18.00
N LYS A 43 -18.13 10.80 -19.16
CA LYS A 43 -19.13 11.85 -19.46
C LYS A 43 -20.56 11.30 -19.64
N LEU A 44 -20.85 10.09 -19.15
CA LEU A 44 -22.20 9.55 -19.00
C LEU A 44 -22.64 9.68 -17.53
N GLY A 45 -23.33 10.78 -17.21
CA GLY A 45 -24.14 10.89 -15.99
C GLY A 45 -23.51 11.66 -14.83
N SER A 46 -24.36 12.40 -14.12
CA SER A 46 -24.02 13.47 -13.17
C SER A 46 -23.52 13.03 -11.77
N HIS A 47 -23.04 11.79 -11.59
CA HIS A 47 -22.61 11.30 -10.26
C HIS A 47 -21.36 10.41 -10.30
N MET A 48 -20.26 10.85 -10.93
CA MET A 48 -18.99 10.09 -10.92
C MET A 48 -17.73 10.97 -10.87
N GLU A 49 -17.67 11.95 -9.97
CA GLU A 49 -16.43 12.72 -9.72
C GLU A 49 -15.26 11.86 -9.18
N THR A 50 -15.53 10.63 -8.72
CA THR A 50 -14.55 9.78 -8.01
C THR A 50 -13.72 8.87 -8.92
N VAL A 51 -14.00 8.78 -10.22
CA VAL A 51 -13.38 7.79 -11.12
C VAL A 51 -12.44 8.48 -12.13
N GLN A 52 -11.66 9.48 -11.69
CA GLN A 52 -10.75 10.21 -12.60
C GLN A 52 -9.51 9.38 -13.00
N LYS A 53 -9.06 8.45 -12.14
CA LYS A 53 -7.93 7.53 -12.42
C LYS A 53 -8.21 6.19 -11.73
N ILE A 54 -8.32 5.12 -12.52
CA ILE A 54 -8.51 3.78 -11.95
C ILE A 54 -7.18 3.06 -11.71
N LEU A 55 -6.16 3.37 -12.51
CA LEU A 55 -4.81 2.77 -12.43
C LEU A 55 -3.75 3.87 -12.31
N ASP A 56 -2.70 3.61 -11.53
CA ASP A 56 -1.62 4.57 -11.30
C ASP A 56 -0.69 4.75 -12.50
N VAL A 57 -0.35 3.65 -13.18
CA VAL A 57 0.54 3.63 -14.36
C VAL A 57 -0.02 2.64 -15.37
N ILE A 58 -0.09 3.05 -16.64
CA ILE A 58 -0.46 2.17 -17.76
C ILE A 58 0.65 2.22 -18.80
N LYS A 59 1.10 1.05 -19.27
CA LYS A 59 2.06 0.96 -20.38
C LYS A 59 1.58 0.00 -21.46
N LYS A 60 1.88 0.30 -22.71
CA LYS A 60 1.69 -0.61 -23.84
C LYS A 60 3.02 -1.28 -24.15
N SER A 61 3.02 -2.59 -24.25
CA SER A 61 4.19 -3.39 -24.63
C SER A 61 3.97 -3.96 -26.03
N SER A 62 4.97 -3.86 -26.91
CA SER A 62 4.91 -4.35 -28.29
C SER A 62 5.88 -5.52 -28.52
N ASN A 63 5.54 -6.70 -28.02
CA ASN A 63 6.38 -7.89 -28.17
C ASN A 63 6.22 -8.54 -29.57
N GLY A 64 6.72 -7.88 -30.62
CA GLY A 64 6.94 -8.47 -31.94
C GLY A 64 5.72 -8.71 -32.83
N VAL A 65 4.52 -9.02 -32.31
CA VAL A 65 3.24 -9.06 -33.07
C VAL A 65 1.99 -8.78 -32.23
N GLU A 66 2.04 -8.89 -30.90
CA GLU A 66 0.85 -8.74 -30.04
C GLU A 66 1.10 -7.69 -28.94
N PHE A 67 0.30 -6.61 -28.92
CA PHE A 67 0.41 -5.62 -27.86
C PHE A 67 -0.36 -6.05 -26.62
N VAL A 68 0.19 -5.77 -25.43
CA VAL A 68 -0.48 -5.94 -24.13
C VAL A 68 -0.50 -4.60 -23.40
N ILE A 69 -1.64 -4.28 -22.80
CA ILE A 69 -1.81 -3.11 -21.92
C ILE A 69 -1.57 -3.55 -20.48
N LEU A 70 -0.56 -2.98 -19.84
CA LEU A 70 -0.12 -3.31 -18.48
C LEU A 70 -0.55 -2.22 -17.52
N GLY A 71 -1.42 -2.56 -16.57
CA GLY A 71 -1.91 -1.66 -15.53
C GLY A 71 -1.24 -1.90 -14.18
N LEU A 72 -0.85 -0.84 -13.49
CA LEU A 72 -0.28 -0.93 -12.14
C LEU A 72 -1.13 -0.12 -11.16
N GLU A 73 -1.55 -0.75 -10.07
CA GLU A 73 -2.26 -0.12 -8.96
C GLU A 73 -1.45 -0.28 -7.67
N ASN A 74 -1.13 0.84 -7.00
CA ASN A 74 -0.36 0.83 -5.75
C ASN A 74 -1.28 1.05 -4.56
N GLN A 75 -1.33 0.07 -3.65
CA GLN A 75 -2.27 0.08 -2.54
C GLN A 75 -1.55 0.04 -1.18
N GLN A 76 -1.84 1.02 -0.32
CA GLN A 76 -1.29 1.12 1.05
C GLN A 76 -2.16 0.39 2.10
N HIS A 77 -3.48 0.48 1.96
CA HIS A 77 -4.43 -0.10 2.90
C HIS A 77 -5.26 -1.20 2.23
N VAL A 78 -5.71 -2.20 2.98
CA VAL A 78 -6.62 -3.20 2.39
C VAL A 78 -7.90 -2.51 1.93
N HIS A 79 -8.30 -2.80 0.69
CA HIS A 79 -9.52 -2.29 0.11
C HIS A 79 -10.39 -3.48 -0.32
N PHE A 80 -11.44 -3.76 0.45
CA PHE A 80 -12.28 -4.95 0.25
C PHE A 80 -13.02 -4.99 -1.10
N GLY A 81 -13.10 -3.88 -1.82
CA GLY A 81 -13.62 -3.81 -3.18
C GLY A 81 -12.56 -3.90 -4.29
N MET A 82 -11.32 -4.31 -4.00
CA MET A 82 -10.23 -4.23 -5.00
C MET A 82 -10.48 -5.05 -6.27
N PRO A 83 -10.93 -6.32 -6.21
CA PRO A 83 -11.17 -7.07 -7.45
C PRO A 83 -12.18 -6.38 -8.37
N LEU A 84 -13.27 -5.83 -7.81
CA LEU A 84 -14.26 -5.04 -8.55
C LEU A 84 -13.63 -3.77 -9.15
N ARG A 85 -12.82 -3.04 -8.37
CA ARG A 85 -12.15 -1.83 -8.84
C ARG A 85 -11.22 -2.10 -10.02
N LEU A 86 -10.42 -3.17 -9.95
CA LEU A 86 -9.53 -3.57 -11.04
C LEU A 86 -10.32 -4.02 -12.27
N MET A 87 -11.39 -4.81 -12.08
CA MET A 87 -12.28 -5.22 -13.18
C MET A 87 -12.88 -4.01 -13.92
N VAL A 88 -13.35 -3.03 -13.17
CA VAL A 88 -13.92 -1.79 -13.74
C VAL A 88 -12.83 -1.01 -14.48
N GLY A 89 -11.61 -0.95 -13.94
CA GLY A 89 -10.44 -0.37 -14.61
C GLY A 89 -10.16 -1.01 -15.96
N ASP A 90 -10.06 -2.33 -15.98
CA ASP A 90 -9.72 -3.06 -17.19
C ASP A 90 -10.85 -2.96 -18.22
N ALA A 91 -12.12 -3.05 -17.79
CA ALA A 91 -13.28 -2.85 -18.64
C ALA A 91 -13.32 -1.43 -19.27
N PHE A 92 -12.99 -0.39 -18.52
CA PHE A 92 -12.90 0.97 -19.07
C PHE A 92 -11.72 1.13 -20.01
N GLY A 93 -10.61 0.46 -19.75
CA GLY A 93 -9.47 0.41 -20.66
C GLY A 93 -9.86 -0.18 -22.03
N TYR A 94 -10.55 -1.32 -22.02
CA TYR A 94 -11.12 -1.91 -23.25
C TYR A 94 -12.14 -0.99 -23.94
N LEU A 95 -13.00 -0.31 -23.17
CA LEU A 95 -13.97 0.62 -23.74
C LEU A 95 -13.28 1.82 -24.42
N LYS A 96 -12.19 2.35 -23.84
CA LYS A 96 -11.37 3.41 -24.44
C LYS A 96 -10.83 2.96 -25.80
N GLU A 97 -10.18 1.80 -25.81
CA GLU A 97 -9.58 1.24 -27.01
C GLU A 97 -10.62 0.97 -28.10
N TYR A 98 -11.77 0.39 -27.73
CA TYR A 98 -12.88 0.19 -28.65
C TYR A 98 -13.34 1.50 -29.29
N GLN A 99 -13.47 2.59 -28.53
CA GLN A 99 -13.85 3.90 -29.06
C GLN A 99 -12.81 4.47 -30.02
N GLU A 100 -11.52 4.27 -29.75
CA GLU A 100 -10.42 4.68 -30.63
C GLU A 100 -10.44 3.89 -31.95
N VAL A 101 -10.61 2.56 -31.88
CA VAL A 101 -10.76 1.70 -33.07
C VAL A 101 -11.99 2.11 -33.87
N ALA A 102 -13.14 2.29 -33.20
CA ALA A 102 -14.38 2.66 -33.88
C ALA A 102 -14.32 4.03 -34.55
N LYS A 103 -13.63 5.00 -33.93
CA LYS A 103 -13.37 6.30 -34.54
C LYS A 103 -12.51 6.17 -35.79
N ARG A 104 -11.39 5.45 -35.71
CA ARG A 104 -10.48 5.19 -36.84
C ARG A 104 -11.22 4.51 -38.00
N ASN A 105 -12.00 3.47 -37.73
CA ASN A 105 -12.76 2.75 -38.76
C ASN A 105 -13.81 3.65 -39.45
N LYS A 106 -14.48 4.53 -38.69
CA LYS A 106 -15.40 5.53 -39.25
C LYS A 106 -14.71 6.53 -40.17
N GLU A 107 -13.51 6.95 -39.82
CA GLU A 107 -12.70 7.84 -40.65
C GLU A 107 -12.21 7.13 -41.93
N GLU A 108 -11.85 5.85 -41.85
CA GLU A 108 -11.45 5.03 -43.00
C GLU A 108 -12.61 4.66 -43.94
N GLY A 109 -13.83 4.52 -43.41
CA GLY A 109 -15.07 4.36 -44.20
C GLY A 109 -15.27 3.00 -44.89
N HIS A 110 -14.34 2.06 -44.76
CA HIS A 110 -14.47 0.71 -45.32
C HIS A 110 -15.21 -0.23 -44.35
N TRP A 111 -16.29 -0.86 -44.83
CA TRP A 111 -17.16 -1.75 -44.05
C TRP A 111 -17.60 -2.95 -44.88
N ASP A 112 -17.53 -4.15 -44.31
CA ASP A 112 -18.07 -5.38 -44.91
C ASP A 112 -19.46 -5.70 -44.32
N GLY A 113 -20.41 -4.78 -44.55
CA GLY A 113 -21.81 -4.93 -44.15
C GLY A 113 -22.31 -3.92 -43.10
N SER A 114 -23.61 -4.00 -42.80
CA SER A 114 -24.29 -3.09 -41.88
C SER A 114 -23.87 -3.26 -40.42
N GLU A 115 -23.53 -4.47 -40.03
CA GLU A 115 -23.21 -4.86 -38.65
C GLU A 115 -21.87 -4.26 -38.21
N GLU A 116 -20.87 -4.27 -39.09
CA GLU A 116 -19.59 -3.59 -38.83
C GLU A 116 -19.78 -2.07 -38.76
N PHE A 117 -20.58 -1.49 -39.66
CA PHE A 117 -20.88 -0.06 -39.63
C PHE A 117 -21.61 0.37 -38.34
N LEU A 118 -22.62 -0.39 -37.91
CA LEU A 118 -23.43 -0.08 -36.73
C LEU A 118 -22.64 -0.25 -35.43
N SER A 119 -21.81 -1.29 -35.34
CA SER A 119 -20.92 -1.48 -34.19
C SER A 119 -19.68 -0.59 -34.25
N GLY A 120 -19.29 -0.07 -35.41
CA GLY A 120 -18.02 0.62 -35.61
C GLY A 120 -16.79 -0.28 -35.49
N PHE A 121 -16.96 -1.60 -35.33
CA PHE A 121 -15.88 -2.55 -35.10
C PHE A 121 -15.93 -3.61 -36.21
N ARG A 122 -14.79 -3.83 -36.89
CA ARG A 122 -14.71 -4.79 -37.99
C ARG A 122 -14.48 -6.19 -37.46
N ARG A 123 -14.82 -7.19 -38.26
CA ARG A 123 -14.65 -8.62 -37.93
C ARG A 123 -13.19 -8.98 -37.65
N GLU A 124 -12.25 -8.27 -38.27
CA GLU A 124 -10.80 -8.48 -38.10
C GLU A 124 -10.17 -7.61 -37.01
N ASP A 125 -10.89 -6.62 -36.49
CA ASP A 125 -10.35 -5.83 -35.38
C ASP A 125 -10.19 -6.73 -34.14
N ARG A 126 -9.12 -6.48 -33.39
CA ARG A 126 -8.83 -7.14 -32.12
C ARG A 126 -8.49 -6.06 -31.10
N LEU A 127 -9.00 -6.22 -29.89
CA LEU A 127 -8.58 -5.43 -28.73
C LEU A 127 -7.33 -6.05 -28.14
N HIS A 128 -6.48 -5.23 -27.54
CA HIS A 128 -5.26 -5.71 -26.90
C HIS A 128 -5.56 -6.27 -25.51
N PRO A 129 -5.00 -7.44 -25.12
CA PRO A 129 -5.14 -7.95 -23.77
C PRO A 129 -4.74 -6.92 -22.72
N MET A 130 -5.55 -6.79 -21.66
CA MET A 130 -5.26 -5.95 -20.51
C MET A 130 -4.86 -6.83 -19.32
N VAL A 131 -3.73 -6.51 -18.70
CA VAL A 131 -3.22 -7.21 -17.53
C VAL A 131 -2.88 -6.20 -16.47
N THR A 132 -3.65 -6.20 -15.39
CA THR A 132 -3.44 -5.31 -14.27
C THR A 132 -2.82 -6.03 -13.07
N LEU A 133 -1.78 -5.43 -12.51
CA LEU A 133 -1.06 -5.85 -11.30
C LEU A 133 -1.35 -4.87 -10.16
N CYS A 134 -1.81 -5.39 -9.03
CA CYS A 134 -1.97 -4.65 -7.79
C CYS A 134 -0.77 -4.93 -6.87
N VAL A 135 -0.06 -3.88 -6.46
CA VAL A 135 1.03 -3.97 -5.49
C VAL A 135 0.53 -3.47 -4.15
N TYR A 136 0.47 -4.36 -3.17
CA TYR A 136 0.11 -4.03 -1.81
C TYR A 136 1.35 -3.77 -0.96
N TYR A 137 1.45 -2.54 -0.46
CA TYR A 137 2.56 -2.02 0.32
C TYR A 137 2.30 -2.07 1.83
N GLY A 138 1.15 -2.57 2.29
CA GLY A 138 0.84 -2.54 3.71
C GLY A 138 1.77 -3.42 4.55
N GLU A 139 1.97 -3.01 5.81
CA GLU A 139 2.75 -3.76 6.80
C GLU A 139 2.09 -5.10 7.18
N ARG A 140 0.75 -5.16 7.14
CA ARG A 140 -0.03 -6.37 7.44
C ARG A 140 -0.20 -7.22 6.19
N GLU A 141 -0.56 -8.47 6.38
CA GLU A 141 -0.97 -9.34 5.27
C GLU A 141 -2.32 -8.89 4.70
N TRP A 142 -2.49 -9.09 3.41
CA TRP A 142 -3.74 -8.83 2.70
C TRP A 142 -4.84 -9.77 3.20
N ASP A 143 -5.90 -9.21 3.77
CA ASP A 143 -7.08 -9.92 4.26
C ASP A 143 -8.34 -9.64 3.43
N GLY A 144 -8.17 -9.08 2.23
CA GLY A 144 -9.26 -8.77 1.30
C GLY A 144 -9.54 -9.89 0.27
N PRO A 145 -10.64 -9.76 -0.49
CA PRO A 145 -10.96 -10.61 -1.65
C PRO A 145 -9.83 -10.66 -2.68
N PHE A 146 -9.57 -11.85 -3.26
CA PHE A 146 -8.63 -12.07 -4.37
C PHE A 146 -9.31 -12.14 -5.73
N SER A 147 -10.63 -12.19 -5.73
CA SER A 147 -11.44 -12.32 -6.93
C SER A 147 -12.81 -11.66 -6.73
N LEU A 148 -13.52 -11.40 -7.83
CA LEU A 148 -14.91 -10.96 -7.75
C LEU A 148 -15.75 -12.01 -7.03
N MET A 149 -15.49 -13.30 -7.28
CA MET A 149 -16.22 -14.40 -6.65
C MET A 149 -16.17 -14.36 -5.12
N ASP A 150 -15.02 -14.01 -4.53
CA ASP A 150 -14.86 -13.86 -3.07
C ASP A 150 -15.74 -12.75 -2.48
N MET A 151 -16.20 -11.81 -3.32
CA MET A 151 -17.07 -10.69 -2.92
C MET A 151 -18.56 -11.04 -2.98
N LEU A 152 -18.93 -12.13 -3.65
CA LEU A 152 -20.32 -12.47 -3.95
C LEU A 152 -20.90 -13.41 -2.89
N LYS A 153 -22.14 -13.14 -2.48
CA LYS A 153 -22.96 -14.08 -1.71
C LYS A 153 -23.86 -14.84 -2.67
N ILE A 154 -23.40 -16.00 -3.14
CA ILE A 154 -24.14 -16.82 -4.11
C ILE A 154 -24.34 -18.26 -3.63
N PRO A 155 -25.47 -18.91 -3.98
CA PRO A 155 -25.67 -20.35 -3.78
C PRO A 155 -24.61 -21.19 -4.50
N GLU A 156 -24.26 -22.36 -3.95
CA GLU A 156 -23.25 -23.26 -4.52
C GLU A 156 -23.59 -23.70 -5.95
N GLU A 157 -24.89 -23.88 -6.24
CA GLU A 157 -25.40 -24.30 -7.54
C GLU A 157 -25.15 -23.26 -8.64
N LEU A 158 -25.02 -21.98 -8.27
CA LEU A 158 -24.77 -20.89 -9.21
C LEU A 158 -23.27 -20.61 -9.40
N LYS A 159 -22.39 -21.11 -8.52
CA LYS A 159 -20.96 -20.83 -8.63
C LYS A 159 -20.35 -21.20 -9.99
N PRO A 160 -20.70 -22.33 -10.64
CA PRO A 160 -20.09 -22.70 -11.92
C PRO A 160 -20.51 -21.83 -13.11
N VAL A 161 -21.59 -21.05 -13.00
CA VAL A 161 -22.14 -20.24 -14.10
C VAL A 161 -21.88 -18.73 -13.93
N VAL A 162 -21.41 -18.31 -12.76
CA VAL A 162 -21.04 -16.91 -12.49
C VAL A 162 -19.61 -16.67 -12.99
N ASN A 163 -19.42 -15.62 -13.79
CA ASN A 163 -18.10 -15.21 -14.23
C ASN A 163 -17.29 -14.67 -13.05
N ASP A 164 -16.04 -15.13 -12.97
CA ASP A 164 -15.09 -14.65 -11.97
C ASP A 164 -14.05 -13.71 -12.61
N TYR A 165 -13.60 -12.74 -11.82
CA TYR A 165 -12.53 -11.82 -12.16
C TYR A 165 -11.45 -11.90 -11.09
N LYS A 166 -10.32 -12.53 -11.41
CA LYS A 166 -9.20 -12.71 -10.48
C LYS A 166 -8.26 -11.52 -10.55
N MET A 167 -7.85 -11.00 -9.40
CA MET A 167 -6.81 -9.97 -9.38
C MET A 167 -5.41 -10.58 -9.35
N ASN A 168 -4.46 -9.93 -10.04
CA ASN A 168 -3.04 -10.19 -9.83
C ASN A 168 -2.56 -9.32 -8.67
N LEU A 169 -2.24 -9.92 -7.53
CA LEU A 169 -1.77 -9.22 -6.34
C LEU A 169 -0.34 -9.65 -6.01
N ILE A 170 0.52 -8.68 -5.72
CA ILE A 170 1.77 -8.90 -5.00
C ILE A 170 1.77 -8.14 -3.69
N GLN A 171 2.39 -8.70 -2.66
CA GLN A 171 2.53 -8.07 -1.35
C GLN A 171 4.00 -7.82 -1.07
N VAL A 172 4.38 -6.59 -0.73
CA VAL A 172 5.78 -6.28 -0.42
C VAL A 172 6.28 -7.10 0.77
N ARG A 173 5.43 -7.28 1.80
CA ARG A 173 5.72 -8.11 2.98
C ARG A 173 6.04 -9.57 2.63
N ASP A 174 5.42 -10.13 1.59
CA ASP A 174 5.53 -11.55 1.21
C ASP A 174 6.08 -11.68 -0.22
N SER A 175 7.31 -11.17 -0.38
CA SER A 175 7.96 -11.01 -1.69
C SER A 175 9.27 -11.81 -1.82
N GLU A 176 9.61 -12.69 -0.88
CA GLU A 176 10.84 -13.48 -0.91
C GLU A 176 11.01 -14.32 -2.18
N GLN A 177 9.91 -14.85 -2.70
CA GLN A 177 9.87 -15.69 -3.89
C GLN A 177 9.97 -14.90 -5.20
N LEU A 178 9.83 -13.57 -5.17
CA LEU A 178 9.91 -12.74 -6.37
C LEU A 178 11.37 -12.57 -6.81
N GLN A 179 11.62 -12.84 -8.09
CA GLN A 179 12.95 -12.76 -8.68
C GLN A 179 13.09 -11.47 -9.48
N PHE A 180 13.66 -10.45 -8.84
CA PHE A 180 13.95 -9.15 -9.46
C PHE A 180 15.36 -9.14 -10.05
N HIS A 181 15.51 -8.53 -11.22
CA HIS A 181 16.80 -8.27 -11.87
C HIS A 181 17.20 -6.80 -11.76
N ASN A 182 16.25 -5.91 -11.49
CA ASN A 182 16.50 -4.50 -11.26
C ASN A 182 16.89 -4.28 -9.79
N THR A 183 18.10 -3.75 -9.56
CA THR A 183 18.65 -3.56 -8.23
C THR A 183 17.84 -2.59 -7.36
N ASP A 184 17.19 -1.59 -7.97
CA ASP A 184 16.39 -0.61 -7.25
C ASP A 184 15.09 -1.25 -6.76
N VAL A 185 14.42 -2.01 -7.63
CA VAL A 185 13.20 -2.76 -7.27
C VAL A 185 13.51 -3.77 -6.18
N GLN A 186 14.58 -4.55 -6.36
CA GLN A 186 15.05 -5.51 -5.36
C GLN A 186 15.31 -4.83 -4.01
N THR A 187 16.04 -3.71 -4.02
CA THR A 187 16.39 -2.96 -2.81
C THR A 187 15.18 -2.43 -2.07
N VAL A 188 14.21 -1.83 -2.78
CA VAL A 188 12.96 -1.32 -2.18
C VAL A 188 12.19 -2.47 -1.53
N PHE A 189 11.98 -3.57 -2.25
CA PHE A 189 11.21 -4.71 -1.75
C PHE A 189 11.90 -5.37 -0.55
N GLU A 190 13.21 -5.62 -0.63
CA GLU A 190 13.97 -6.26 0.44
C GLU A 190 14.00 -5.42 1.72
N ILE A 191 14.27 -4.11 1.62
CA ILE A 191 14.33 -3.24 2.80
C ILE A 191 12.94 -3.09 3.43
N CYS A 192 11.91 -2.77 2.64
CA CYS A 192 10.55 -2.63 3.18
C CYS A 192 10.07 -3.92 3.84
N ARG A 193 10.30 -5.08 3.21
CA ARG A 193 9.96 -6.38 3.77
C ARG A 193 10.65 -6.65 5.10
N ASN A 194 11.96 -6.40 5.18
CA ASN A 194 12.71 -6.59 6.41
C ASN A 194 12.27 -5.61 7.51
N ILE A 195 11.89 -4.37 7.17
CA ILE A 195 11.31 -3.42 8.14
C ILE A 195 9.99 -4.00 8.71
N TYR A 196 9.08 -4.48 7.86
CA TYR A 196 7.80 -5.05 8.32
C TYR A 196 7.95 -6.37 9.08
N LYS A 197 8.98 -7.16 8.78
CA LYS A 197 9.32 -8.38 9.53
C LYS A 197 10.19 -8.10 10.77
N LYS A 198 10.59 -6.84 10.99
CA LYS A 198 11.50 -6.41 12.07
C LYS A 198 12.87 -7.10 12.03
N ASN A 199 13.31 -7.49 10.85
CA ASN A 199 14.59 -8.14 10.59
C ASN A 199 15.70 -7.09 10.35
N TYR A 200 15.92 -6.21 11.34
CA TYR A 200 16.90 -5.13 11.20
C TYR A 200 18.35 -5.64 11.09
N GLU A 201 18.65 -6.80 11.66
CA GLU A 201 19.95 -7.47 11.51
C GLU A 201 20.25 -7.82 10.04
N GLU A 202 19.26 -8.30 9.31
CA GLU A 202 19.42 -8.61 7.87
C GLU A 202 19.68 -7.34 7.07
N ILE A 203 18.96 -6.27 7.36
CA ILE A 203 19.21 -4.95 6.75
C ILE A 203 20.64 -4.50 7.07
N ALA A 204 21.07 -4.63 8.32
CA ALA A 204 22.42 -4.27 8.73
C ALA A 204 23.46 -5.10 7.97
N ASN A 205 23.30 -6.42 7.88
CA ASN A 205 24.24 -7.32 7.21
C ASN A 205 24.36 -7.00 5.70
N VAL A 206 23.24 -6.78 5.02
CA VAL A 206 23.21 -6.58 3.57
C VAL A 206 23.58 -5.14 3.17
N TYR A 207 23.24 -4.16 4.00
CA TYR A 207 23.34 -2.72 3.67
C TYR A 207 24.26 -1.91 4.58
N GLN A 208 25.08 -2.53 5.44
CA GLN A 208 25.96 -1.82 6.40
C GLN A 208 26.78 -0.70 5.75
N SER A 209 27.43 -1.03 4.63
CA SER A 209 28.32 -0.12 3.88
C SER A 209 27.74 0.27 2.53
N LYS A 210 26.50 -0.14 2.21
CA LYS A 210 25.87 0.20 0.94
C LYS A 210 25.18 1.54 1.06
N GLU A 211 25.51 2.43 0.13
CA GLU A 211 24.72 3.64 -0.07
C GLU A 211 23.65 3.35 -1.12
N ILE A 212 22.42 3.75 -0.83
CA ILE A 212 21.29 3.71 -1.77
C ILE A 212 20.99 5.12 -2.26
N ASP A 213 20.37 5.24 -3.43
CA ASP A 213 19.93 6.55 -3.91
C ASP A 213 18.91 7.16 -2.95
N SER A 214 18.99 8.48 -2.75
CA SER A 214 17.98 9.24 -2.01
C SER A 214 16.55 8.98 -2.52
N GLU A 215 16.35 8.77 -3.82
CA GLU A 215 15.06 8.38 -4.39
C GLU A 215 14.52 7.09 -3.77
N LEU A 216 15.36 6.06 -3.61
CA LEU A 216 14.96 4.80 -2.99
C LEU A 216 14.63 5.01 -1.51
N GLY A 217 15.41 5.84 -0.81
CA GLY A 217 15.12 6.24 0.56
C GLY A 217 13.74 6.90 0.73
N LEU A 218 13.37 7.79 -0.21
CA LEU A 218 12.03 8.41 -0.24
C LEU A 218 10.93 7.36 -0.45
N VAL A 219 11.13 6.44 -1.39
CA VAL A 219 10.17 5.38 -1.71
C VAL A 219 9.98 4.47 -0.50
N ILE A 220 11.08 3.99 0.10
CA ILE A 220 11.06 3.14 1.29
C ILE A 220 10.39 3.86 2.45
N GLY A 221 10.78 5.10 2.74
CA GLY A 221 10.20 5.91 3.81
C GLY A 221 8.69 6.13 3.63
N ALA A 222 8.23 6.35 2.39
CA ALA A 222 6.81 6.49 2.09
C ALA A 222 6.04 5.15 2.21
N ILE A 223 6.65 4.02 1.83
CA ILE A 223 6.06 2.69 1.99
C ILE A 223 5.91 2.35 3.47
N THR A 224 6.97 2.52 4.25
CA THR A 224 7.01 2.12 5.67
C THR A 224 6.42 3.16 6.61
N ASP A 225 5.69 4.15 6.10
CA ASP A 225 5.15 5.29 6.85
C ASP A 225 6.15 5.89 7.85
N SER A 226 7.36 6.17 7.35
CA SER A 226 8.49 6.70 8.13
C SER A 226 8.83 8.12 7.66
N PRO A 227 8.21 9.15 8.25
CA PRO A 227 8.50 10.55 7.93
C PRO A 227 9.99 10.89 8.05
N LYS A 228 10.70 10.24 8.97
CA LYS A 228 12.13 10.49 9.20
C LYS A 228 13.02 9.95 8.08
N LEU A 229 12.72 8.77 7.54
CA LEU A 229 13.42 8.28 6.35
C LEU A 229 13.15 9.19 5.15
N VAL A 230 11.92 9.71 5.04
CA VAL A 230 11.57 10.71 4.02
C VAL A 230 12.38 11.99 4.20
N ASP A 231 12.44 12.55 5.41
CA ASP A 231 13.20 13.77 5.71
C ASP A 231 14.70 13.60 5.39
N GLN A 232 15.32 12.51 5.87
CA GLN A 232 16.73 12.21 5.60
C GLN A 232 17.03 12.08 4.11
N ALA A 233 16.11 11.48 3.34
CA ALA A 233 16.26 11.36 1.90
C ALA A 233 16.06 12.71 1.19
N LEU A 234 15.11 13.54 1.65
CA LEU A 234 14.89 14.90 1.14
C LEU A 234 16.05 15.85 1.43
N GLU A 235 16.76 15.70 2.55
CA GLU A 235 17.96 16.48 2.86
C GLU A 235 19.11 16.22 1.88
N ARG A 236 19.09 15.08 1.19
CA ARG A 236 20.14 14.61 0.29
C ARG A 236 19.73 14.59 -1.18
N LYS A 237 18.81 15.46 -1.63
CA LYS A 237 18.24 15.45 -3.00
C LYS A 237 19.27 15.14 -4.10
N GLY A 238 19.14 13.97 -4.74
CA GLY A 238 20.02 13.53 -5.85
C GLY A 238 21.37 12.98 -5.42
N GLY A 239 21.55 12.75 -4.12
CA GLY A 239 22.70 12.11 -3.51
C GLY A 239 22.39 10.71 -3.04
N ARG A 240 23.29 10.15 -2.24
CA ARG A 240 23.17 8.81 -1.68
C ARG A 240 23.04 8.83 -0.16
N MET A 241 22.37 7.83 0.39
CA MET A 241 22.20 7.64 1.83
C MET A 241 22.56 6.24 2.28
N ASN A 242 23.14 6.14 3.47
CA ASN A 242 23.39 4.86 4.12
C ASN A 242 22.14 4.44 4.90
N MET A 243 21.50 3.34 4.48
CA MET A 243 20.24 2.90 5.05
C MET A 243 20.36 2.49 6.53
N CYS A 244 21.46 1.84 6.92
CA CYS A 244 21.65 1.40 8.30
C CYS A 244 21.78 2.59 9.25
N ARG A 245 22.59 3.59 8.87
CA ARG A 245 22.70 4.84 9.63
C ARG A 245 21.35 5.56 9.75
N ALA A 246 20.57 5.58 8.67
CA ALA A 246 19.24 6.18 8.66
C ALA A 246 18.30 5.50 9.67
N LEU A 247 18.29 4.16 9.70
CA LEU A 247 17.52 3.35 10.66
C LEU A 247 18.02 3.51 12.10
N GLU A 248 19.34 3.55 12.34
CA GLU A 248 19.90 3.78 13.68
C GLU A 248 19.52 5.16 14.24
N GLU A 249 19.57 6.20 13.41
CA GLU A 249 19.15 7.55 13.80
C GLU A 249 17.65 7.57 14.14
N LEU A 250 16.83 6.86 13.38
CA LEU A 250 15.40 6.68 13.64
C LEU A 250 15.14 5.96 14.97
N GLU A 251 15.87 4.88 15.24
CA GLU A 251 15.77 4.13 16.50
C GLU A 251 16.14 5.01 17.71
N LYS A 252 17.28 5.70 17.66
CA LYS A 252 17.75 6.59 18.74
C LYS A 252 16.73 7.69 19.04
N GLU A 253 16.14 8.28 18.03
CA GLU A 253 15.07 9.27 18.21
C GLU A 253 13.80 8.64 18.80
N GLY A 254 13.42 7.44 18.35
CA GLY A 254 12.31 6.67 18.91
C GLY A 254 12.47 6.43 20.41
N ILE A 255 13.66 5.97 20.82
CA ILE A 255 14.02 5.81 22.24
C ILE A 255 13.91 7.14 22.99
N LYS A 256 14.48 8.22 22.44
CA LYS A 256 14.46 9.55 23.07
C LYS A 256 13.03 10.07 23.25
N LYS A 257 12.16 9.90 22.26
CA LYS A 257 10.73 10.25 22.35
C LYS A 257 10.03 9.39 23.41
N GLY A 258 10.25 8.08 23.39
CA GLY A 258 9.68 7.14 24.37
C GLY A 258 10.08 7.49 25.81
N ILE A 259 11.35 7.81 26.06
CA ILE A 259 11.82 8.27 27.39
C ILE A 259 11.10 9.57 27.78
N LYS A 260 11.01 10.54 26.87
CA LYS A 260 10.35 11.83 27.16
C LYS A 260 8.87 11.66 27.47
N GLU A 261 8.17 10.82 26.73
CA GLU A 261 6.76 10.49 26.97
C GLU A 261 6.58 9.71 28.27
N GLY A 262 7.44 8.73 28.53
CA GLY A 262 7.45 7.97 29.77
C GLY A 262 7.68 8.84 31.01
N ILE A 263 8.63 9.78 30.96
CA ILE A 263 8.85 10.75 32.04
C ILE A 263 7.61 11.64 32.23
N LYS A 264 7.03 12.13 31.14
CA LYS A 264 5.83 12.98 31.21
C LYS A 264 4.65 12.24 31.83
N GLU A 265 4.43 10.99 31.44
CA GLU A 265 3.35 10.18 31.99
C GLU A 265 3.63 9.79 33.45
N GLY A 266 4.85 9.37 33.76
CA GLY A 266 5.26 9.06 35.14
C GLY A 266 5.15 10.26 36.09
N ILE A 267 5.43 11.49 35.63
CA ILE A 267 5.19 12.70 36.43
C ILE A 267 3.70 12.90 36.72
N LYS A 268 2.82 12.71 35.71
CA LYS A 268 1.38 12.83 35.92
C LYS A 268 0.87 11.77 36.89
N GLU A 269 1.25 10.51 36.69
CA GLU A 269 0.91 9.41 37.58
C GLU A 269 1.42 9.69 39.00
N GLY A 270 2.66 10.12 39.15
CA GLY A 270 3.24 10.50 40.45
C GLY A 270 2.48 11.64 41.14
N ILE A 271 2.03 12.66 40.41
CA ILE A 271 1.20 13.74 40.97
C ILE A 271 -0.16 13.22 41.43
N VAL A 272 -0.79 12.33 40.67
CA VAL A 272 -2.08 11.72 41.03
C VAL A 272 -1.91 10.83 42.26
N ASN A 273 -0.91 9.95 42.26
CA ASN A 273 -0.62 9.06 43.38
C ASN A 273 -0.30 9.87 44.65
N GLY A 274 0.57 10.88 44.57
CA GLY A 274 0.90 11.73 45.72
C GLY A 274 -0.32 12.48 46.29
N LYS A 275 -1.25 12.91 45.42
CA LYS A 275 -2.52 13.54 45.83
C LYS A 275 -3.51 12.56 46.48
N ILE A 276 -3.45 11.28 46.13
CA ILE A 276 -4.25 10.22 46.77
C ILE A 276 -3.67 9.93 48.15
N LEU A 277 -2.35 9.69 48.22
CA LEU A 277 -1.62 9.39 49.45
C LEU A 277 -1.81 10.50 50.49
N ALA A 278 -1.58 11.76 50.12
CA ALA A 278 -1.74 12.90 51.03
C ALA A 278 -3.18 13.01 51.58
N ARG A 279 -4.21 12.78 50.74
CA ARG A 279 -5.61 12.82 51.21
C ARG A 279 -5.96 11.66 52.13
N TYR A 280 -5.38 10.50 51.89
CA TYR A 280 -5.55 9.34 52.75
C TYR A 280 -4.86 9.55 54.10
N GLU A 281 -3.65 10.11 54.11
CA GLU A 281 -2.94 10.52 55.33
C GLU A 281 -3.70 11.59 56.13
N ASP A 282 -4.39 12.51 55.45
CA ASP A 282 -5.31 13.49 56.07
C ASP A 282 -6.60 12.85 56.63
N GLY A 283 -6.78 11.53 56.52
CA GLY A 283 -7.87 10.75 57.11
C GLY A 283 -9.11 10.59 56.22
N MET A 284 -9.04 10.91 54.92
CA MET A 284 -10.16 10.68 53.99
C MET A 284 -10.28 9.20 53.62
N THR A 285 -11.51 8.70 53.47
CA THR A 285 -11.72 7.31 53.04
C THR A 285 -11.46 7.15 51.53
N PRO A 286 -11.16 5.93 51.04
CA PRO A 286 -11.00 5.66 49.61
C PRO A 286 -12.19 6.14 48.74
N GLU A 287 -13.42 6.06 49.25
CA GLU A 287 -14.63 6.55 48.58
C GLU A 287 -14.67 8.08 48.44
N GLU A 288 -14.26 8.79 49.48
CA GLU A 288 -14.20 10.26 49.48
C GLU A 288 -13.12 10.78 48.52
N ILE A 289 -11.97 10.10 48.49
CA ILE A 289 -10.86 10.40 47.58
C ILE A 289 -11.30 10.15 46.13
N ALA A 290 -11.91 8.98 45.87
CA ALA A 290 -12.44 8.62 44.55
C ALA A 290 -13.44 9.69 44.04
N GLY A 291 -14.38 10.11 44.90
CA GLY A 291 -15.35 11.15 44.57
C GLY A 291 -14.71 12.52 44.28
N LYS A 292 -13.71 12.94 45.06
CA LYS A 292 -13.00 14.22 44.85
C LYS A 292 -12.06 14.22 43.65
N MET A 293 -11.53 13.07 43.28
CA MET A 293 -10.57 12.94 42.18
C MET A 293 -11.22 12.50 40.86
N GLY A 294 -12.51 12.15 40.86
CA GLY A 294 -13.21 11.63 39.69
C GLY A 294 -12.67 10.27 39.25
N LEU A 295 -12.17 9.48 40.19
CA LEU A 295 -11.63 8.15 39.97
C LEU A 295 -12.60 7.09 40.51
N SER A 296 -12.41 5.83 40.12
CA SER A 296 -13.10 4.72 40.78
C SER A 296 -12.43 4.36 42.10
N VAL A 297 -13.21 3.86 43.06
CA VAL A 297 -12.70 3.39 44.36
C VAL A 297 -11.59 2.34 44.17
N LYS A 298 -11.79 1.40 43.24
CA LYS A 298 -10.77 0.39 42.88
C LYS A 298 -9.44 0.98 42.42
N GLN A 299 -9.45 2.10 41.70
CA GLN A 299 -8.20 2.76 41.28
C GLN A 299 -7.48 3.38 42.47
N VAL A 300 -8.22 3.98 43.41
CA VAL A 300 -7.68 4.55 44.64
C VAL A 300 -7.11 3.47 45.55
N GLU A 301 -7.87 2.40 45.80
CA GLU A 301 -7.43 1.25 46.61
C GLU A 301 -6.15 0.64 46.04
N LYS A 302 -6.12 0.36 44.73
CA LYS A 302 -4.93 -0.17 44.06
C LYS A 302 -3.69 0.69 44.31
N ILE A 303 -3.81 2.02 44.20
CA ILE A 303 -2.69 2.94 44.44
C ILE A 303 -2.26 2.92 45.91
N LEU A 304 -3.19 2.84 46.85
CA LEU A 304 -2.88 2.73 48.28
C LEU A 304 -2.22 1.38 48.64
N GLU A 305 -2.64 0.28 48.00
CA GLU A 305 -2.04 -1.04 48.14
C GLU A 305 -0.61 -1.07 47.57
N GLU A 306 -0.41 -0.56 46.35
CA GLU A 306 0.91 -0.48 45.69
C GLU A 306 1.92 0.37 46.47
N ASN A 307 1.44 1.28 47.33
CA ASN A 307 2.27 2.10 48.22
C ASN A 307 2.28 1.60 49.68
N ASN A 308 1.77 0.40 49.96
CA ASN A 308 1.74 -0.25 51.27
C ASN A 308 1.06 0.56 52.40
N VAL A 309 0.06 1.39 52.08
CA VAL A 309 -0.59 2.27 53.07
C VAL A 309 -1.87 1.64 53.66
N LEU A 310 -2.37 0.57 53.06
CA LEU A 310 -3.58 -0.14 53.51
C LEU A 310 -3.34 -1.12 54.67
N GLU A 311 -2.08 -1.41 55.06
CA GLU A 311 -1.76 -2.37 56.13
C GLU A 311 -1.63 -1.77 57.55
N MET A 312 -1.91 -0.49 57.79
CA MET A 312 -1.77 0.11 59.14
C MET A 312 -3.05 0.16 60.01
N VAL A 313 -4.14 -0.53 59.65
CA VAL A 313 -5.38 -0.51 60.45
C VAL A 313 -5.94 -1.91 60.71
N GLN A 314 -5.11 -2.84 61.22
CA GLN A 314 -5.59 -3.98 62.00
C GLN A 314 -4.59 -4.35 63.10
N HIS A 315 -4.58 -3.58 64.20
CA HIS A 315 -4.40 -4.06 65.58
C HIS A 315 -4.71 -2.98 66.60
#